data_AF-A0A8R2NRE7-F1
#
_entry.id   AF-A0A8R2NRE7-F1
#
_cell.length_a   1.000
_cell.length_b   1.000
_cell.length_c   1.000
_cell.angle_alpha   90.00
_cell.angle_beta   90.00
_cell.angle_gamma   90.00
#
_symmetry.space_group_name_H-M   'P 1'
#
loop_
_entity.id
_entity.type
_entity.pdbx_description
1 polymer ?
#
loop_
_entity_poly.entity_id
_entity_poly.type
_entity_poly.pdbx_seq_one_letter_code
_entity_poly.pdbx_strand_id
1 'polypeptide(L)'
;MVLTVSLVHIFQQPFQTIKTYYNQIRQKDDVVKISELIDAHIDEHGFEYTKHRLVCHNIIPQVLRRDQILHVPEILIEEECWYDEKGQKFWARTRNLSWSEIATLSNIITLSITPNPTW
;
A
#
# COMPACT_ATOMS: atom_id res chain seq x y z
N MET A 1 11.86 -19.68 0.11
CA MET A 1 12.42 -18.91 -1.03
C MET A 1 11.86 -17.50 -0.94
N VAL A 2 12.69 -16.46 -1.14
CA VAL A 2 12.26 -15.05 -1.10
C VAL A 2 12.56 -14.44 -2.47
N LEU A 3 11.58 -13.72 -3.03
CA LEU A 3 11.75 -12.96 -4.28
C LEU A 3 11.47 -11.49 -3.99
N THR A 4 12.41 -10.63 -4.39
CA THR A 4 12.34 -9.19 -4.17
C THR A 4 12.43 -8.48 -5.51
N VAL A 5 11.53 -7.53 -5.73
CA VAL A 5 11.53 -6.64 -6.89
C VAL A 5 11.63 -5.21 -6.37
N SER A 6 12.54 -4.43 -6.95
CA SER A 6 12.74 -3.03 -6.60
C SER A 6 12.64 -2.19 -7.86
N LEU A 7 11.79 -1.17 -7.82
CA LEU A 7 11.58 -0.23 -8.91
C LEU A 7 11.74 1.18 -8.37
N VAL A 8 12.48 2.01 -9.11
CA VAL A 8 12.64 3.43 -8.81
C VAL A 8 12.13 4.21 -10.01
N HIS A 9 11.31 5.21 -9.76
CA HIS A 9 10.76 6.09 -10.78
C HIS A 9 10.82 7.54 -10.29
N ILE A 10 11.12 8.47 -11.20
CA ILE A 10 11.17 9.90 -10.93
C ILE A 10 10.00 10.56 -11.66
N PHE A 11 9.10 11.18 -10.90
CA PHE A 11 7.98 11.92 -11.46
C PHE A 11 8.41 13.36 -11.72
N GLN A 12 8.10 13.90 -12.91
CA GLN A 12 8.35 15.32 -13.21
C GLN A 12 7.18 16.19 -12.74
N GLN A 13 6.77 16.01 -11.48
CA GLN A 13 5.62 16.70 -10.87
C GLN A 13 5.91 16.97 -9.39
N PRO A 14 5.35 18.06 -8.81
CA PRO A 14 5.52 18.33 -7.39
C PRO A 14 5.02 17.19 -6.52
N PHE A 15 5.69 16.99 -5.38
CA PHE A 15 5.37 15.96 -4.40
C PHE A 15 3.88 15.91 -4.03
N GLN A 16 3.26 17.07 -3.80
CA GLN A 16 1.85 17.16 -3.40
C GLN A 16 0.88 16.62 -4.46
N THR A 17 1.22 16.80 -5.75
CA THR A 17 0.44 16.28 -6.87
C THR A 17 0.50 14.76 -6.89
N ILE A 18 1.70 14.19 -6.71
CA ILE A 18 1.90 12.73 -6.68
C ILE A 18 1.23 12.10 -5.47
N LYS A 19 1.28 12.74 -4.29
CA LYS A 19 0.54 12.28 -3.10
C LYS A 19 -0.96 12.22 -3.37
N THR A 20 -1.51 13.28 -3.97
CA THR A 20 -2.94 13.33 -4.31
C THR A 20 -3.30 12.22 -5.30
N TYR A 21 -2.45 12.01 -6.31
CA TYR A 21 -2.62 10.95 -7.29
C TYR A 21 -2.57 9.56 -6.68
N TYR A 22 -1.63 9.29 -5.75
CA TYR A 22 -1.55 8.04 -5.01
C TYR A 22 -2.85 7.75 -4.25
N ASN A 23 -3.36 8.74 -3.51
CA ASN A 23 -4.61 8.62 -2.77
C ASN A 23 -5.81 8.39 -3.71
N GLN A 24 -5.82 9.01 -4.88
CA GLN A 24 -6.88 8.81 -5.87
C GLN A 24 -6.86 7.40 -6.47
N ILE A 25 -5.68 6.88 -6.82
CA ILE A 25 -5.55 5.49 -7.29
C ILE A 25 -6.05 4.53 -6.22
N ARG A 26 -5.60 4.74 -4.98
CA ARG A 26 -6.00 3.93 -3.83
C ARG A 26 -7.51 3.87 -3.65
N GLN A 27 -8.22 4.99 -3.87
CA GLN A 27 -9.68 5.04 -3.74
C GLN A 27 -10.43 4.47 -4.95
N LYS A 28 -9.80 4.40 -6.12
CA LYS A 28 -10.41 3.96 -7.39
C LYS A 28 -10.05 2.52 -7.75
N ASP A 29 -9.38 1.79 -6.87
CA ASP A 29 -8.98 0.42 -7.15
C ASP A 29 -10.20 -0.51 -7.11
N ASP A 30 -10.64 -0.98 -8.28
CA ASP A 30 -11.77 -1.91 -8.45
C ASP A 30 -11.57 -3.24 -7.69
N VAL A 31 -10.32 -3.55 -7.32
CA VAL A 31 -10.00 -4.72 -6.50
C VAL A 31 -10.48 -4.54 -5.07
N VAL A 32 -10.41 -3.32 -4.52
CA VAL A 32 -10.74 -3.03 -3.12
C VAL A 32 -12.25 -2.87 -2.95
N LYS A 33 -12.86 -3.74 -2.12
CA LYS A 33 -14.29 -3.65 -1.77
C LYS A 33 -14.53 -2.71 -0.59
N ILE A 34 -13.72 -2.85 0.45
CA ILE A 34 -13.90 -2.15 1.72
C ILE A 34 -12.54 -1.69 2.21
N SER A 35 -12.47 -0.43 2.66
CA SER A 35 -11.33 0.13 3.37
C SER A 35 -11.79 0.61 4.74
N GLU A 36 -11.31 -0.05 5.79
CA GLU A 36 -11.61 0.26 7.19
C GLU A 36 -10.38 0.92 7.82
N LEU A 37 -10.56 2.08 8.45
CA LEU A 37 -9.50 2.74 9.24
C LEU A 37 -9.43 2.07 10.62
N ILE A 38 -8.29 1.46 10.93
CA ILE A 38 -8.06 0.80 12.23
C ILE A 38 -7.45 1.78 13.23
N ASP A 39 -6.50 2.59 12.78
CA ASP A 39 -5.73 3.49 13.65
C ASP A 39 -5.34 4.74 12.86
N ALA A 40 -5.33 5.88 13.53
CA ALA A 40 -4.84 7.15 13.02
C ALA A 40 -4.34 8.00 14.18
N HIS A 41 -3.07 8.36 14.13
CA HIS A 41 -2.44 9.21 15.14
C HIS A 41 -1.24 9.95 14.56
N ILE A 42 -0.74 10.93 15.30
CA ILE A 42 0.56 11.55 15.01
C ILE A 42 1.60 10.80 15.84
N ASP A 43 2.59 10.21 15.15
CA ASP A 43 3.68 9.47 15.78
C ASP A 43 4.59 10.42 16.60
N GLU A 44 5.42 9.86 17.47
CA GLU A 44 6.37 10.60 18.35
C GLU A 44 7.31 11.52 17.55
N HIS A 45 7.54 11.18 16.28
CA HIS A 45 8.36 11.93 15.34
C HIS A 45 7.60 13.05 14.59
N GLY A 46 6.30 13.20 14.83
CA GLY A 46 5.44 14.19 14.17
C GLY A 46 4.92 13.75 12.80
N PHE A 47 4.99 12.46 12.48
CA PHE A 47 4.45 11.91 11.24
C PHE A 47 2.98 11.56 11.39
N GLU A 48 2.16 11.90 10.40
CA GLU A 48 0.78 11.41 10.35
C GLU A 48 0.81 9.92 10.00
N TYR A 49 0.42 9.07 10.95
CA TYR A 49 0.28 7.64 10.76
C TYR A 49 -1.18 7.27 10.55
N THR A 50 -1.44 6.41 9.56
CA THR A 50 -2.74 5.76 9.39
C THR A 50 -2.58 4.28 9.10
N LYS A 51 -3.48 3.49 9.65
CA LYS A 51 -3.55 2.04 9.46
C LYS A 51 -4.92 1.66 8.95
N HIS A 52 -4.95 0.89 7.88
CA HIS A 52 -6.16 0.44 7.23
C HIS A 52 -6.19 -1.08 7.07
N ARG A 53 -7.39 -1.65 7.20
CA ARG A 53 -7.71 -3.01 6.76
C ARG A 53 -8.49 -2.92 5.46
N LEU A 54 -7.99 -3.60 4.45
CA LEU A 54 -8.59 -3.66 3.13
C LEU A 54 -9.17 -5.05 2.90
N VAL A 55 -10.44 -5.09 2.49
CA VAL A 55 -11.08 -6.30 1.95
C VAL A 55 -11.07 -6.17 0.44
N CYS A 56 -10.41 -7.12 -0.23
CA CYS A 56 -10.19 -7.09 -1.66
C CYS A 56 -10.84 -8.31 -2.32
N HIS A 57 -11.27 -8.18 -3.58
CA HIS A 57 -11.61 -9.33 -4.41
C HIS A 57 -10.40 -10.27 -4.52
N ASN A 58 -10.64 -11.58 -4.55
CA ASN A 58 -9.56 -12.52 -4.80
C ASN A 58 -8.96 -12.29 -6.20
N ILE A 59 -7.70 -11.85 -6.24
CA ILE A 59 -6.92 -11.58 -7.46
C ILE A 59 -6.12 -12.79 -7.95
N ILE A 60 -6.09 -13.90 -7.19
CA ILE A 60 -5.30 -15.09 -7.54
C ILE A 60 -5.87 -15.69 -8.84
N PRO A 61 -5.04 -16.04 -9.84
CA PRO A 61 -5.53 -16.68 -11.05
C PRO A 61 -6.37 -17.94 -10.78
N GLN A 62 -7.46 -18.13 -11.53
CA GLN A 62 -8.38 -19.27 -11.33
C GLN A 62 -7.69 -20.63 -11.36
N VAL A 63 -6.62 -20.78 -12.16
CA VAL A 63 -5.82 -22.02 -12.26
C VAL A 63 -5.21 -22.41 -10.91
N LEU A 64 -4.83 -21.42 -10.08
CA LEU A 64 -4.26 -21.65 -8.76
C LEU A 64 -5.33 -21.86 -7.68
N ARG A 65 -6.58 -21.43 -7.91
CA ARG A 65 -7.72 -21.63 -6.98
C ARG A 65 -8.31 -23.05 -7.00
N ARG A 66 -7.58 -24.02 -7.56
CA ARG A 66 -7.92 -25.45 -7.45
C ARG A 66 -7.65 -25.96 -6.03
N ASP A 67 -6.70 -25.35 -5.33
CA ASP A 67 -6.51 -25.56 -3.91
C ASP A 67 -7.65 -24.88 -3.14
N GLN A 68 -8.28 -25.61 -2.23
CA GLN A 68 -9.41 -25.12 -1.43
C GLN A 68 -9.02 -23.92 -0.57
N ILE A 69 -7.77 -23.85 -0.11
CA ILE A 69 -7.27 -22.76 0.73
C ILE A 69 -7.29 -21.43 -0.04
N LEU A 70 -7.06 -21.47 -1.36
CA LEU A 70 -7.05 -20.32 -2.25
C LEU A 70 -8.44 -20.01 -2.86
N HIS A 71 -9.42 -20.89 -2.64
CA HIS A 71 -10.78 -20.78 -3.16
C HIS A 71 -11.69 -19.95 -2.25
N VAL A 72 -11.30 -18.69 -2.03
CA VAL A 72 -12.07 -17.71 -1.25
C VAL A 72 -12.54 -16.56 -2.15
N PRO A 73 -13.69 -15.93 -1.87
CA PRO A 73 -14.17 -14.80 -2.67
C PRO A 73 -13.32 -13.53 -2.46
N GLU A 74 -12.75 -13.38 -1.27
CA GLU A 74 -12.11 -12.15 -0.80
C GLU A 74 -10.82 -12.44 -0.04
N ILE A 75 -9.91 -11.46 -0.08
CA ILE A 75 -8.64 -11.50 0.63
C ILE A 75 -8.51 -10.25 1.50
N LEU A 76 -7.81 -10.41 2.62
CA LEU A 76 -7.55 -9.34 3.57
C LEU A 76 -6.11 -8.85 3.42
N ILE A 77 -5.98 -7.53 3.36
CA ILE A 77 -4.72 -6.82 3.26
C ILE A 77 -4.68 -5.76 4.37
N GLU A 78 -3.49 -5.53 4.92
CA GLU A 78 -3.22 -4.43 5.83
C GLU A 78 -2.35 -3.41 5.12
N GLU A 79 -2.70 -2.14 5.28
CA GLU A 79 -1.93 -1.02 4.75
C GLU A 79 -1.65 -0.03 5.87
N GLU A 80 -0.37 0.33 6.01
CA GLU A 80 0.12 1.33 6.94
C GLU A 80 0.73 2.46 6.13
N CYS A 81 0.32 3.69 6.41
CA CYS A 81 0.81 4.88 5.74
C CYS A 81 1.38 5.83 6.77
N TRP A 82 2.46 6.48 6.39
CA TRP A 82 3.07 7.53 7.18
C TRP A 82 3.37 8.72 6.28
N TYR A 83 3.13 9.90 6.82
CA TYR A 83 3.34 11.13 6.10
C TYR A 83 4.10 12.14 6.95
N ASP A 84 5.20 12.63 6.38
CA ASP A 84 5.97 13.75 6.88
C ASP A 84 5.71 14.98 6.02
N GLU A 85 4.94 15.92 6.56
CA GLU A 85 4.66 17.19 5.89
C GLU A 85 5.91 18.05 5.73
N LYS A 86 6.79 18.08 6.75
CA LYS A 86 7.97 18.95 6.75
C LYS A 86 9.05 18.44 5.81
N GLY A 87 9.31 17.14 5.84
CA GLY A 87 10.27 16.49 4.97
C GLY A 87 9.72 16.18 3.57
N GLN A 88 8.43 16.38 3.33
CA GLN A 88 7.70 15.94 2.14
C GLN A 88 8.07 14.49 1.78
N LYS A 89 7.85 13.62 2.75
CA LYS A 89 8.04 12.18 2.60
C LYS A 89 6.74 11.49 2.86
N PHE A 90 6.49 10.47 2.06
CA PHE A 90 5.38 9.57 2.26
C PHE A 90 5.91 8.16 2.10
N TRP A 91 5.52 7.28 3.01
CA TRP A 91 5.75 5.86 2.82
C TRP A 91 4.51 5.08 3.16
N ALA A 92 4.23 4.09 2.34
CA ALA A 92 3.15 3.15 2.54
C ALA A 92 3.74 1.75 2.56
N ARG A 93 3.30 0.96 3.53
CA ARG A 93 3.60 -0.46 3.63
C ARG A 93 2.30 -1.23 3.50
N THR A 94 2.28 -2.19 2.59
CA THR A 94 1.15 -3.07 2.40
C THR A 94 1.60 -4.51 2.66
N ARG A 95 0.77 -5.31 3.32
CA ARG A 95 1.00 -6.75 3.51
C ARG A 95 -0.29 -7.55 3.43
N ASN A 96 -0.22 -8.78 2.93
CA ASN A 96 -1.36 -9.69 3.02
C ASN A 96 -1.55 -10.17 4.46
N LEU A 97 -2.80 -10.17 4.92
CA LEU A 97 -3.21 -10.86 6.15
C LEU A 97 -3.65 -12.28 5.83
N SER A 98 -4.47 -12.43 4.78
CA SER A 98 -4.86 -13.74 4.26
C SER A 98 -3.62 -14.53 3.84
N TRP A 99 -3.52 -15.78 4.31
CA TRP A 99 -2.46 -16.74 3.98
C TRP A 99 -1.04 -16.30 4.36
N SER A 100 -0.89 -15.35 5.27
CA SER A 100 0.42 -14.86 5.73
C SER A 100 1.32 -15.96 6.30
N GLU A 101 0.74 -17.05 6.83
CA GLU A 101 1.45 -18.25 7.30
C GLU A 101 2.00 -19.13 6.16
N ILE A 102 1.42 -19.06 4.97
CA ILE A 102 1.80 -19.85 3.79
C ILE A 102 2.77 -19.06 2.92
N ALA A 103 2.40 -17.82 2.60
CA ALA A 103 3.19 -16.91 1.79
C ALA A 103 2.96 -15.47 2.25
N THR A 104 4.05 -14.74 2.46
CA THR A 104 3.99 -13.32 2.80
C THR A 104 4.38 -12.50 1.59
N LEU A 105 3.47 -11.62 1.16
CA LEU A 105 3.69 -10.56 0.21
C LEU A 105 3.70 -9.24 0.98
N SER A 106 4.79 -8.48 0.84
CA SER A 106 4.86 -7.12 1.37
C SER A 106 5.35 -6.19 0.27
N ASN A 107 4.69 -5.04 0.17
CA ASN A 107 5.08 -3.95 -0.69
C ASN A 107 5.43 -2.74 0.18
N ILE A 108 6.48 -2.02 -0.21
CA ILE A 108 6.87 -0.76 0.42
C ILE A 108 7.02 0.26 -0.70
N ILE A 109 6.23 1.32 -0.60
CA ILE A 109 6.28 2.46 -1.50
C ILE A 109 6.85 3.62 -0.69
N THR A 110 7.84 4.29 -1.25
CA THR A 110 8.42 5.51 -0.67
C THR A 110 8.41 6.60 -1.72
N LEU A 111 7.82 7.72 -1.37
CA LEU A 111 7.82 8.95 -2.14
C LEU A 111 8.59 10.00 -1.35
N SER A 112 9.51 10.68 -2.01
CA SER A 112 10.31 11.75 -1.44
C SER A 112 10.70 12.73 -2.53
N ILE A 113 10.90 14.00 -2.16
CA ILE A 113 11.43 14.99 -3.10
C ILE A 113 12.81 14.53 -3.61
N THR A 114 13.05 14.76 -4.89
CA THR A 114 14.40 14.66 -5.45
C THR A 114 15.23 15.92 -5.14
N PRO A 115 16.53 15.96 -5.45
CA PRO A 115 17.33 17.19 -5.33
C PRO A 115 16.78 18.36 -6.15
N ASN A 116 15.96 18.10 -7.18
CA ASN A 116 15.20 19.12 -7.88
C ASN A 116 13.84 19.29 -7.18
N PRO A 117 13.56 20.42 -6.51
CA PRO A 117 12.34 20.60 -5.71
C PRO A 117 11.04 20.64 -6.53
N THR A 118 11.14 20.66 -7.86
CA THR A 118 9.98 20.60 -8.76
C THR A 118 9.59 19.17 -9.14
N TRP A 119 10.41 18.16 -8.81
CA TRP A 119 10.29 16.75 -9.18
C TRP A 119 10.36 15.81 -7.96
#